data_AF-A0A938V9Z8-F1
#
_entry.id   AF-A0A938V9Z8-F1
#
_cell.length_a   1.000
_cell.length_b   1.000
_cell.length_c   1.000
_cell.angle_alpha   90.00
_cell.angle_beta   90.00
_cell.angle_gamma   90.00
#
_symmetry.space_group_name_H-M   'P 1'
#
loop_
_entity.id
_entity.type
_entity.pdbx_description
1 polymer ?
#
loop_
_entity_poly.entity_id
_entity_poly.type
_entity_poly.pdbx_seq_one_letter_code
_entity_poly.pdbx_strand_id
1 'polypeptide(L)'
;YDTVTFRNTELIYQDSISDLIFEVEGYKTILTEGVDRILQWRSPLYAYKNYSKDITLLLKYYQLADDIAFRFSNRDWPEYPLTVDKFVNWIDHLTLSETGNRNQFLNLFMDYETFGEHQWAESGIFDFMKHFPAKALERGNIGFANPREALHLANYQQESISFPDAVSWADEQRDLSAWLENDIQRNAIETLYELYEKIRRKGDEHLLREARLLSTSDHFYYMCTKYFQDGDVHKYFSPYDSPEQAYIYFINALADLEERLT
;
A
#
# COMPACT_ATOMS: atom_id res chain seq x y z
N TYR A 1 -10.55 -21.54 4.13
CA TYR A 1 -10.15 -20.15 4.41
C TYR A 1 -10.72 -19.34 3.26
N ASP A 2 -11.81 -18.63 3.49
CA ASP A 2 -12.40 -17.80 2.43
C ASP A 2 -11.77 -16.41 2.56
N THR A 3 -11.04 -16.00 1.53
CA THR A 3 -10.36 -14.71 1.50
C THR A 3 -11.40 -13.62 1.28
N VAL A 4 -11.61 -12.78 2.30
CA VAL A 4 -12.64 -11.73 2.27
C VAL A 4 -12.08 -10.31 2.21
N THR A 5 -10.78 -10.14 2.44
CA THR A 5 -10.08 -8.85 2.42
C THR A 5 -9.09 -8.82 1.28
N PHE A 6 -9.19 -7.80 0.44
CA PHE A 6 -8.28 -7.55 -0.67
C PHE A 6 -7.27 -6.46 -0.30
N ARG A 7 -5.98 -6.74 -0.48
CA ARG A 7 -4.89 -5.76 -0.44
C ARG A 7 -4.28 -5.73 -1.82
N ASN A 8 -4.46 -4.62 -2.53
CA ASN A 8 -3.79 -4.46 -3.81
C ASN A 8 -2.31 -4.17 -3.61
N THR A 9 -1.51 -4.46 -4.64
CA THR A 9 -0.13 -4.01 -4.74
C THR A 9 -0.04 -2.51 -4.42
N GLU A 10 0.85 -2.16 -3.50
CA GLU A 10 1.12 -0.77 -3.07
C GLU A 10 -0.10 0.01 -2.54
N LEU A 11 -1.11 -0.70 -2.03
CA LEU A 11 -2.41 -0.13 -1.66
C LEU A 11 -3.02 0.71 -2.79
N ILE A 12 -2.70 0.38 -4.04
CA ILE A 12 -3.23 1.08 -5.20
C ILE A 12 -4.74 0.88 -5.26
N TYR A 13 -5.47 1.99 -5.29
CA TYR A 13 -6.93 1.99 -5.32
C TYR A 13 -7.47 3.15 -6.16
N GLN A 14 -8.53 2.84 -6.90
CA GLN A 14 -9.43 3.79 -7.55
C GLN A 14 -10.81 3.12 -7.65
N ASP A 15 -11.85 3.90 -7.90
CA ASP A 15 -13.23 3.39 -7.93
C ASP A 15 -13.41 2.23 -8.93
N SER A 16 -12.80 2.31 -10.12
CA SER A 16 -12.89 1.23 -11.12
C SER A 16 -12.18 -0.07 -10.70
N ILE A 17 -11.17 -0.01 -9.83
CA ILE A 17 -10.55 -1.22 -9.25
C ILE A 17 -11.56 -1.88 -8.28
N SER A 18 -12.31 -1.07 -7.54
CA SER A 18 -13.39 -1.55 -6.66
C SER A 18 -14.43 -2.37 -7.42
N ASP A 19 -14.80 -1.92 -8.62
CA ASP A 19 -15.78 -2.61 -9.47
C ASP A 19 -15.25 -3.98 -9.92
N LEU A 20 -13.99 -4.05 -10.36
CA LEU A 20 -13.36 -5.32 -10.75
C LEU A 20 -13.26 -6.29 -9.56
N ILE A 21 -12.94 -5.80 -8.37
CA ILE A 21 -12.87 -6.64 -7.17
C ILE A 21 -14.25 -7.12 -6.75
N PHE A 22 -15.30 -6.31 -6.94
CA PHE A 22 -16.67 -6.69 -6.63
C PHE A 22 -17.16 -7.87 -7.48
N GLU A 23 -16.70 -7.98 -8.73
CA GLU A 23 -16.99 -9.12 -9.60
C GLU A 23 -16.37 -10.43 -9.10
N VAL A 24 -15.31 -10.36 -8.29
CA VAL A 24 -14.67 -11.54 -7.70
C VAL A 24 -15.41 -11.95 -6.42
N GLU A 25 -16.04 -13.12 -6.46
CA GLU A 25 -16.81 -13.65 -5.34
C GLU A 25 -15.94 -13.77 -4.07
N GLY A 26 -16.49 -13.31 -2.94
CA GLY A 26 -15.89 -13.46 -1.61
C GLY A 26 -15.31 -12.18 -1.02
N TYR A 27 -14.82 -11.24 -1.84
CA TYR A 27 -14.27 -10.00 -1.31
C TYR A 27 -15.36 -9.07 -0.77
N LYS A 28 -15.13 -8.57 0.45
CA LYS A 28 -16.04 -7.65 1.18
C LYS A 28 -15.33 -6.42 1.74
N THR A 29 -14.00 -6.47 1.84
CA THR A 29 -13.18 -5.38 2.36
C THR A 29 -12.00 -5.13 1.42
N ILE A 30 -11.68 -3.87 1.14
CA ILE A 30 -10.45 -3.44 0.44
C ILE A 30 -9.63 -2.54 1.38
N LEU A 31 -8.32 -2.75 1.38
CA LEU A 31 -7.35 -1.89 2.06
C LEU A 31 -6.81 -0.84 1.08
N THR A 32 -6.74 0.42 1.48
CA THR A 32 -6.26 1.54 0.64
C THR A 32 -5.51 2.59 1.47
N GLU A 33 -4.80 3.51 0.79
CA GLU A 33 -4.17 4.66 1.43
C GLU A 33 -5.20 5.72 1.87
N GLY A 34 -4.97 6.33 3.04
CA GLY A 34 -5.75 7.44 3.60
C GLY A 34 -5.22 8.80 3.16
N VAL A 35 -5.37 9.14 1.87
CA VAL A 35 -4.83 10.40 1.32
C VAL A 35 -5.73 11.60 1.64
N ASP A 36 -5.12 12.69 2.08
CA ASP A 36 -5.81 13.93 2.49
C ASP A 36 -6.69 14.53 1.37
N ARG A 37 -6.26 14.46 0.10
CA ARG A 37 -7.06 14.96 -1.04
C ARG A 37 -8.39 14.22 -1.21
N ILE A 38 -8.45 12.95 -0.79
CA ILE A 38 -9.66 12.13 -0.84
C ILE A 38 -10.49 12.29 0.44
N LEU A 39 -9.81 12.25 1.60
CA LEU A 39 -10.46 12.36 2.90
C LEU A 39 -11.05 13.75 3.16
N GLN A 40 -10.38 14.81 2.70
CA GLN A 40 -10.73 16.20 2.94
C GLN A 40 -10.85 16.49 4.45
N TRP A 41 -12.07 16.58 4.97
CA TRP A 41 -12.36 16.80 6.39
C TRP A 41 -12.57 15.48 7.16
N ARG A 42 -12.62 14.34 6.47
CA ARG A 42 -12.83 13.01 7.05
C ARG A 42 -11.55 12.48 7.68
N SER A 43 -11.70 11.50 8.56
CA SER A 43 -10.58 10.83 9.23
C SER A 43 -10.36 9.43 8.65
N PRO A 44 -9.10 8.97 8.44
CA PRO A 44 -8.84 7.59 8.03
C PRO A 44 -9.16 6.56 9.12
N LEU A 45 -9.51 7.02 10.34
CA LEU A 45 -9.85 6.17 11.48
C LEU A 45 -11.24 5.55 11.41
N TYR A 46 -12.05 5.83 10.39
CA TYR A 46 -13.35 5.16 10.21
C TYR A 46 -13.29 4.14 9.07
N ALA A 47 -14.10 3.11 9.17
CA ALA A 47 -14.35 2.20 8.07
C ALA A 47 -15.38 2.85 7.14
N TYR A 48 -15.05 2.98 5.86
CA TYR A 48 -15.93 3.56 4.86
C TYR A 48 -16.56 2.47 3.98
N LYS A 49 -17.48 2.87 3.13
CA LYS A 49 -17.87 2.09 1.96
C LYS A 49 -17.26 2.68 0.69
N ASN A 50 -17.06 1.85 -0.32
CA ASN A 50 -16.77 2.33 -1.67
C ASN A 50 -17.94 3.16 -2.21
N TYR A 51 -17.72 3.82 -3.34
CA TYR A 51 -18.70 4.73 -3.94
C TYR A 51 -20.05 4.03 -4.23
N SER A 52 -20.03 2.75 -4.60
CA SER A 52 -21.22 1.90 -4.84
C SER A 52 -21.88 1.34 -3.58
N LYS A 53 -21.28 1.50 -2.40
CA LYS A 53 -21.77 1.06 -1.08
C LYS A 53 -21.73 -0.45 -0.80
N ASP A 54 -21.05 -1.22 -1.64
CA ASP A 54 -21.05 -2.68 -1.58
C ASP A 54 -19.81 -3.26 -0.88
N ILE A 55 -18.68 -2.55 -0.93
CA ILE A 55 -17.41 -2.98 -0.34
C ILE A 55 -17.01 -2.04 0.79
N THR A 56 -16.51 -2.60 1.89
CA THR A 56 -15.93 -1.83 3.00
C THR A 56 -14.49 -1.42 2.69
N LEU A 57 -14.15 -0.17 2.96
CA LEU A 57 -12.80 0.39 2.80
C LEU A 57 -12.17 0.63 4.17
N LEU A 58 -10.94 0.16 4.34
CA LEU A 58 -10.08 0.48 5.47
C LEU A 58 -8.89 1.28 4.96
N LEU A 59 -8.71 2.48 5.52
CA LEU A 59 -7.69 3.41 5.07
C LEU A 59 -6.50 3.39 6.02
N LYS A 60 -5.30 3.36 5.45
CA LYS A 60 -4.04 3.52 6.19
C LYS A 60 -4.00 4.90 6.88
N TYR A 61 -3.52 4.92 8.11
CA TYR A 61 -3.19 6.13 8.85
C TYR A 61 -1.69 6.40 8.65
N TYR A 62 -1.35 7.06 7.56
CA TYR A 62 0.04 7.14 7.09
C TYR A 62 0.99 7.78 8.10
N GLN A 63 0.55 8.77 8.89
CA GLN A 63 1.44 9.49 9.82
C GLN A 63 2.07 8.54 10.86
N LEU A 64 1.25 7.80 11.61
CA LEU A 64 1.73 6.85 12.62
C LEU A 64 2.39 5.62 12.01
N ALA A 65 1.98 5.22 10.80
CA ALA A 65 2.63 4.14 10.06
C ALA A 65 4.07 4.51 9.71
N ASP A 66 4.26 5.70 9.12
CA ASP A 66 5.55 6.23 8.67
C ASP A 66 6.48 6.53 9.86
N ASP A 67 5.92 6.87 11.02
CA ASP A 67 6.69 7.05 12.25
C ASP A 67 7.41 5.75 12.68
N ILE A 68 6.77 4.59 12.50
CA ILE A 68 7.40 3.29 12.73
C ILE A 68 8.27 2.88 11.54
N ALA A 69 7.74 2.98 10.32
CA ALA A 69 8.40 2.47 9.12
C ALA A 69 9.70 3.23 8.80
N PHE A 70 9.68 4.56 8.89
CA PHE A 70 10.77 5.41 8.42
C PHE A 70 11.48 6.18 9.54
N ARG A 71 10.75 6.64 10.58
CA ARG A 71 11.31 7.57 11.58
C ARG A 71 11.80 6.91 12.87
N PHE A 72 11.53 5.62 13.08
CA PHE A 72 11.76 4.94 14.36
C PHE A 72 13.20 5.07 14.88
N SER A 73 14.20 4.93 14.00
CA SER A 73 15.63 5.08 14.33
C SER A 73 16.22 6.45 13.99
N ASN A 74 15.42 7.38 13.47
CA ASN A 74 15.88 8.71 13.08
C ASN A 74 16.07 9.60 14.32
N ARG A 75 17.33 9.86 14.70
CA ARG A 75 17.68 10.68 15.88
C ARG A 75 17.43 12.17 15.71
N ASP A 76 17.30 12.64 14.48
CA ASP A 76 17.03 14.05 14.17
C ASP A 76 15.52 14.35 14.13
N TRP A 77 14.67 13.32 14.16
CA TRP A 77 13.23 13.48 14.27
C TRP A 77 12.86 14.02 15.68
N PRO A 78 12.08 15.11 15.80
CA PRO A 78 11.79 15.73 17.11
C PRO A 78 11.12 14.81 18.13
N GLU A 79 10.40 13.78 17.67
CA GLU A 79 9.76 12.81 18.55
C GLU A 79 10.64 11.60 18.86
N TYR A 80 11.90 11.57 18.44
CA TYR A 80 12.84 10.52 18.83
C TYR A 80 13.22 10.62 20.32
N PRO A 81 13.31 9.50 21.05
CA PRO A 81 12.98 8.14 20.63
C PRO A 81 11.48 7.86 20.63
N LEU A 82 11.04 6.97 19.74
CA LEU A 82 9.68 6.43 19.73
C LEU A 82 9.55 5.28 20.73
N THR A 83 9.01 5.57 21.91
CA THR A 83 8.77 4.56 22.95
C THR A 83 7.37 3.98 22.86
N VAL A 84 7.17 2.79 23.42
CA VAL A 84 5.86 2.14 23.48
C VAL A 84 4.83 3.01 24.22
N ASP A 85 5.20 3.61 25.36
CA ASP A 85 4.30 4.50 26.10
C ASP A 85 3.91 5.73 25.28
N LYS A 86 4.87 6.34 24.56
CA LYS A 86 4.62 7.49 23.69
C LYS A 86 3.64 7.12 22.58
N PHE A 87 3.88 6.03 21.88
CA PHE A 87 3.05 5.59 20.77
C PHE A 87 1.63 5.20 21.23
N VAL A 88 1.49 4.45 22.33
CA VAL A 88 0.19 4.09 22.91
C VAL A 88 -0.57 5.34 23.35
N ASN A 89 0.11 6.33 23.94
CA ASN A 89 -0.53 7.60 24.29
C ASN A 89 -1.04 8.31 23.03
N TRP A 90 -0.27 8.39 21.96
CA TRP A 90 -0.75 8.99 20.70
C TRP A 90 -2.01 8.30 20.17
N ILE A 91 -2.05 6.97 20.17
CA ILE A 91 -3.24 6.21 19.77
C ILE A 91 -4.43 6.54 20.68
N ASP A 92 -4.23 6.54 22.01
CA ASP A 92 -5.28 6.87 22.98
C ASP A 92 -5.84 8.27 22.74
N HIS A 93 -4.96 9.24 22.44
CA HIS A 93 -5.34 10.62 22.12
C HIS A 93 -6.18 10.72 20.82
N LEU A 94 -5.94 9.87 19.82
CA LEU A 94 -6.78 9.85 18.60
C LEU A 94 -8.25 9.55 18.93
N THR A 95 -8.50 8.71 19.93
CA THR A 95 -9.86 8.34 20.36
C THR A 95 -10.65 9.50 20.94
N LEU A 96 -9.97 10.53 21.47
CA LEU A 96 -10.62 11.70 22.08
C LEU A 96 -11.34 12.59 21.07
N SER A 97 -10.97 12.48 19.79
CA SER A 97 -11.64 13.22 18.70
C SER A 97 -13.04 12.70 18.38
N GLU A 98 -13.36 11.47 18.80
CA GLU A 98 -14.64 10.82 18.52
C GLU A 98 -15.61 11.02 19.69
N THR A 99 -16.75 11.67 19.40
CA THR A 99 -17.75 12.05 20.41
C THR A 99 -19.09 11.31 20.26
N GLY A 100 -19.28 10.57 19.17
CA GLY A 100 -20.49 9.82 18.84
C GLY A 100 -20.45 8.35 19.26
N ASN A 101 -19.47 7.94 20.07
CA ASN A 101 -19.26 6.55 20.50
C ASN A 101 -19.11 5.57 19.31
N ARG A 102 -18.53 6.05 18.21
CA ARG A 102 -18.25 5.22 17.03
C ARG A 102 -16.92 4.48 17.20
N ASN A 103 -16.89 3.21 16.80
CA ASN A 103 -15.67 2.42 16.79
C ASN A 103 -14.71 2.95 15.72
N GLN A 104 -13.49 3.31 16.14
CA GLN A 104 -12.42 3.72 15.24
C GLN A 104 -11.50 2.55 14.91
N PHE A 105 -10.90 2.59 13.73
CA PHE A 105 -10.01 1.58 13.16
C PHE A 105 -8.70 2.25 12.75
N LEU A 106 -7.69 2.17 13.61
CA LEU A 106 -6.34 2.62 13.26
C LEU A 106 -5.64 1.53 12.43
N ASN A 107 -5.49 1.79 11.12
CA ASN A 107 -4.80 0.88 10.22
C ASN A 107 -3.38 1.39 9.95
N LEU A 108 -2.35 0.67 10.40
CA LEU A 108 -0.97 1.11 10.17
C LEU A 108 -0.45 0.67 8.80
N PHE A 109 -0.78 -0.54 8.33
CA PHE A 109 -0.33 -1.13 7.05
C PHE A 109 1.12 -0.76 6.70
N MET A 110 2.07 -1.62 7.10
CA MET A 110 3.51 -1.42 6.93
C MET A 110 4.12 -2.63 6.22
N ASP A 111 5.23 -2.42 5.51
CA ASP A 111 6.03 -3.51 4.94
C ASP A 111 6.60 -4.41 6.04
N TYR A 112 6.73 -5.70 5.73
CA TYR A 112 7.32 -6.65 6.68
C TYR A 112 8.80 -6.32 6.94
N GLU A 113 9.48 -5.83 5.93
CA GLU A 113 10.85 -5.34 5.90
C GLU A 113 11.07 -4.15 6.85
N THR A 114 10.00 -3.51 7.33
CA THR A 114 10.07 -2.53 8.43
C THR A 114 10.83 -3.10 9.62
N PHE A 115 10.62 -4.39 9.93
CA PHE A 115 11.14 -5.05 11.11
C PHE A 115 12.38 -5.91 10.79
N GLY A 116 13.56 -5.32 10.91
CA GLY A 116 14.85 -6.01 10.76
C GLY A 116 15.64 -5.64 9.51
N GLU A 117 15.05 -4.92 8.55
CA GLU A 117 15.73 -4.45 7.34
C GLU A 117 15.75 -2.92 7.25
N HIS A 118 14.59 -2.26 7.27
CA HIS A 118 14.53 -0.80 7.37
C HIS A 118 14.87 -0.30 8.78
N GLN A 119 14.31 -0.94 9.81
CA GLN A 119 14.65 -0.69 11.20
C GLN A 119 15.41 -1.91 11.74
N TRP A 120 16.71 -1.75 11.96
CA TRP A 120 17.58 -2.84 12.39
C TRP A 120 17.29 -3.26 13.83
N ALA A 121 17.66 -4.49 14.21
CA ALA A 121 17.39 -5.02 15.55
C ALA A 121 17.92 -4.10 16.67
N GLU A 122 19.10 -3.50 16.46
CA GLU A 122 19.80 -2.62 17.39
C GLU A 122 19.06 -1.30 17.64
N SER A 123 18.13 -0.92 16.77
CA SER A 123 17.23 0.22 17.01
C SER A 123 16.26 -0.02 18.17
N GLY A 124 16.05 -1.28 18.56
CA GLY A 124 15.07 -1.69 19.57
C GLY A 124 13.66 -1.94 18.99
N ILE A 125 13.49 -1.94 17.66
CA ILE A 125 12.19 -2.13 17.02
C ILE A 125 11.49 -3.45 17.42
N PHE A 126 12.24 -4.54 17.58
CA PHE A 126 11.67 -5.81 18.01
C PHE A 126 11.19 -5.77 19.46
N ASP A 127 11.93 -5.09 20.35
CA ASP A 127 11.49 -4.88 21.72
C ASP A 127 10.27 -3.96 21.77
N PHE A 128 10.21 -2.92 20.94
CA PHE A 128 9.01 -2.09 20.78
C PHE A 128 7.80 -2.94 20.41
N MET A 129 7.88 -3.72 19.34
CA MET A 129 6.77 -4.56 18.85
C MET A 129 6.37 -5.65 19.84
N LYS A 130 7.33 -6.20 20.60
CA LYS A 130 7.06 -7.21 21.62
C LYS A 130 6.21 -6.67 22.78
N HIS A 131 6.46 -5.42 23.20
CA HIS A 131 5.75 -4.83 24.34
C HIS A 131 4.51 -4.02 23.94
N PHE A 132 4.45 -3.53 22.69
CA PHE A 132 3.36 -2.69 22.20
C PHE A 132 1.95 -3.29 22.38
N PRO A 133 1.66 -4.53 21.95
CA PRO A 133 0.31 -5.09 22.07
C PRO A 133 -0.18 -5.17 23.52
N ALA A 134 0.68 -5.62 24.44
CA ALA A 134 0.32 -5.71 25.85
C ALA A 134 0.05 -4.32 26.45
N LYS A 135 0.90 -3.34 26.14
CA LYS A 135 0.72 -1.96 26.62
C LYS A 135 -0.54 -1.31 26.04
N ALA A 136 -0.84 -1.52 24.76
CA ALA A 136 -2.05 -1.02 24.13
C ALA A 136 -3.30 -1.56 24.83
N LEU A 137 -3.33 -2.85 25.16
CA LEU A 137 -4.46 -3.51 25.85
C LEU A 137 -4.65 -3.09 27.32
N GLU A 138 -3.65 -2.47 27.95
CA GLU A 138 -3.84 -1.83 29.27
C GLU A 138 -4.82 -0.65 29.19
N ARG A 139 -4.98 -0.05 27.99
CA ARG A 139 -6.00 0.96 27.71
C ARG A 139 -7.32 0.25 27.39
N GLY A 140 -8.31 0.33 28.28
CA GLY A 140 -9.58 -0.38 28.14
C GLY A 140 -10.43 0.00 26.90
N ASN A 141 -10.05 1.08 26.21
CA ASN A 141 -10.65 1.57 24.96
C ASN A 141 -9.88 1.16 23.69
N ILE A 142 -8.74 0.48 23.81
CA ILE A 142 -7.92 0.03 22.66
C ILE A 142 -7.98 -1.49 22.57
N GLY A 143 -8.15 -1.98 21.34
CA GLY A 143 -8.17 -3.42 21.03
C GLY A 143 -7.60 -3.71 19.65
N PHE A 144 -7.49 -4.99 19.32
CA PHE A 144 -7.02 -5.47 18.02
C PHE A 144 -8.15 -6.23 17.32
N ALA A 145 -8.27 -6.03 16.02
CA ALA A 145 -9.24 -6.71 15.18
C ALA A 145 -8.61 -7.10 13.85
N ASN A 146 -9.08 -8.19 13.27
CA ASN A 146 -8.75 -8.54 11.90
C ASN A 146 -9.51 -7.62 10.93
N PRO A 147 -8.96 -7.28 9.75
CA PRO A 147 -9.67 -6.47 8.75
C PRO A 147 -11.05 -6.99 8.36
N ARG A 148 -11.23 -8.31 8.35
CA ARG A 148 -12.53 -8.97 8.07
C ARG A 148 -13.62 -8.66 9.11
N GLU A 149 -13.21 -8.35 10.35
CA GLU A 149 -14.13 -8.08 11.45
C GLU A 149 -14.63 -6.63 11.43
N ALA A 150 -13.92 -5.72 10.74
CA ALA A 150 -14.24 -4.30 10.72
C ALA A 150 -15.66 -4.00 10.23
N LEU A 151 -16.17 -4.77 9.25
CA LEU A 151 -17.55 -4.65 8.77
C LEU A 151 -18.58 -4.87 9.89
N HIS A 152 -18.32 -5.80 10.80
CA HIS A 152 -19.23 -6.14 11.90
C HIS A 152 -18.99 -5.29 13.15
N LEU A 153 -17.74 -4.83 13.34
CA LEU A 153 -17.36 -3.98 14.47
C LEU A 153 -17.74 -2.52 14.25
N ALA A 154 -17.96 -2.07 13.01
CA ALA A 154 -18.44 -0.72 12.75
C ALA A 154 -19.87 -0.55 13.30
N ASN A 155 -20.00 0.15 14.44
CA ASN A 155 -21.26 0.39 15.13
C ASN A 155 -22.00 1.64 14.62
N TYR A 156 -21.77 2.02 13.37
CA TYR A 156 -22.35 3.17 12.71
C TYR A 156 -22.63 2.85 11.25
N GLN A 157 -23.51 3.65 10.63
CA GLN A 157 -23.69 3.61 9.20
C GLN A 157 -22.44 4.17 8.52
N GLN A 158 -21.71 3.30 7.83
CA GLN A 158 -20.51 3.68 7.10
C GLN A 158 -20.86 4.64 5.96
N GLU A 159 -20.11 5.73 5.86
CA GLU A 159 -20.21 6.68 4.75
C GLU A 159 -19.54 6.12 3.49
N SER A 160 -20.08 6.46 2.32
CA SER A 160 -19.42 6.17 1.03
C SER A 160 -18.36 7.22 0.71
N ILE A 161 -17.22 6.78 0.18
CA ILE A 161 -16.15 7.63 -0.33
C ILE A 161 -15.77 7.19 -1.75
N SER A 162 -15.44 8.16 -2.59
CA SER A 162 -15.09 7.96 -4.00
C SER A 162 -13.64 8.36 -4.25
N PHE A 163 -12.96 7.54 -5.05
CA PHE A 163 -11.58 7.72 -5.48
C PHE A 163 -11.58 7.80 -7.02
N PRO A 164 -11.84 9.00 -7.58
CA PRO A 164 -11.93 9.18 -9.03
C PRO A 164 -10.57 8.96 -9.71
N ASP A 165 -9.49 9.33 -9.03
CA ASP A 165 -8.11 9.14 -9.46
C ASP A 165 -7.40 8.17 -8.52
N ALA A 166 -6.49 7.38 -9.08
CA ALA A 166 -5.71 6.41 -8.32
C ALA A 166 -4.93 7.04 -7.16
N VAL A 167 -4.94 6.34 -6.03
CA VAL A 167 -4.05 6.57 -4.89
C VAL A 167 -3.06 5.40 -4.79
N SER A 168 -1.96 5.63 -4.09
CA SER A 168 -1.01 4.61 -3.66
C SER A 168 -0.46 5.01 -2.30
N TRP A 169 0.05 4.05 -1.52
CA TRP A 169 0.80 4.38 -0.30
C TRP A 169 2.25 4.81 -0.55
N ALA A 170 2.70 4.76 -1.81
CA ALA A 170 4.06 5.09 -2.18
C ALA A 170 4.24 6.59 -2.33
N ASP A 171 5.45 7.02 -1.96
CA ASP A 171 6.00 8.36 -2.17
C ASP A 171 5.13 9.50 -1.61
N GLU A 172 5.67 10.72 -1.55
CA GLU A 172 4.96 11.84 -0.94
C GLU A 172 3.64 12.19 -1.67
N GLN A 173 3.61 12.00 -2.99
CA GLN A 173 2.43 12.34 -3.79
C GLN A 173 1.25 11.38 -3.59
N ARG A 174 1.49 10.17 -3.05
CA ARG A 174 0.47 9.13 -2.79
C ARG A 174 -0.43 8.87 -4.01
N ASP A 175 0.21 8.73 -5.18
CA ASP A 175 -0.40 8.51 -6.49
C ASP A 175 0.41 7.47 -7.29
N LEU A 176 0.15 7.35 -8.60
CA LEU A 176 0.83 6.35 -9.46
C LEU A 176 2.17 6.81 -10.03
N SER A 177 2.67 7.98 -9.63
CA SER A 177 3.87 8.57 -10.23
C SER A 177 5.15 7.76 -9.97
N ALA A 178 5.17 6.86 -8.99
CA ALA A 178 6.26 5.91 -8.80
C ALA A 178 6.39 4.91 -9.98
N TRP A 179 5.31 4.68 -10.75
CA TRP A 179 5.27 3.68 -11.83
C TRP A 179 4.91 4.23 -13.21
N LEU A 180 4.37 5.45 -13.32
CA LEU A 180 3.76 5.97 -14.56
C LEU A 180 4.11 7.42 -14.90
N GLU A 181 5.13 7.99 -14.26
CA GLU A 181 5.43 9.43 -14.39
C GLU A 181 6.26 9.78 -15.63
N ASN A 182 7.13 8.89 -16.10
CA ASN A 182 8.03 9.16 -17.23
C ASN A 182 7.74 8.32 -18.49
N ASP A 183 8.40 8.67 -19.60
CA ASP A 183 8.14 8.06 -20.92
C ASP A 183 8.62 6.60 -21.01
N ILE A 184 9.71 6.24 -20.33
CA ILE A 184 10.23 4.86 -20.36
C ILE A 184 9.31 3.91 -19.58
N GLN A 185 8.75 4.36 -18.46
CA GLN A 185 7.74 3.64 -17.69
C GLN A 185 6.46 3.43 -18.52
N ARG A 186 5.94 4.51 -19.11
CA ARG A 186 4.74 4.43 -19.97
C ARG A 186 4.95 3.48 -21.14
N ASN A 187 6.07 3.61 -21.85
CA ASN A 187 6.38 2.73 -22.97
C ASN A 187 6.49 1.26 -22.54
N ALA A 188 7.17 0.96 -21.43
CA ALA A 188 7.32 -0.40 -20.93
C ALA A 188 5.95 -1.04 -20.59
N ILE A 189 5.08 -0.30 -19.90
CA ILE A 189 3.73 -0.77 -19.54
C ILE A 189 2.87 -0.99 -20.77
N GLU A 190 2.84 -0.02 -21.69
CA GLU A 190 2.06 -0.12 -22.93
C GLU A 190 2.51 -1.32 -23.78
N THR A 191 3.83 -1.49 -23.96
CA THR A 191 4.41 -2.60 -24.71
C THR A 191 4.05 -3.95 -24.08
N LEU A 192 4.15 -4.07 -22.75
CA LEU A 192 3.75 -5.29 -22.05
C LEU A 192 2.27 -5.62 -22.27
N TYR A 193 1.35 -4.66 -22.11
CA TYR A 193 -0.08 -4.93 -22.23
C TYR A 193 -0.51 -5.23 -23.67
N GLU A 194 0.11 -4.60 -24.66
CA GLU A 194 -0.09 -4.96 -26.07
C GLU A 194 0.33 -6.41 -26.35
N LEU A 195 1.50 -6.81 -25.84
CA LEU A 195 2.00 -8.18 -25.99
C LEU A 195 1.15 -9.19 -25.20
N TYR A 196 0.71 -8.82 -23.99
CA TYR A 196 -0.16 -9.64 -23.14
C TYR A 196 -1.46 -10.01 -23.86
N GLU A 197 -2.09 -9.06 -24.55
CA GLU A 197 -3.29 -9.32 -25.34
C GLU A 197 -3.04 -10.26 -26.54
N LYS A 198 -1.89 -10.13 -27.22
CA LYS A 198 -1.49 -11.06 -28.29
C LYS A 198 -1.28 -12.48 -27.73
N ILE A 199 -0.57 -12.62 -26.60
CA ILE A 199 -0.33 -13.91 -25.92
C ILE A 199 -1.65 -14.55 -25.50
N ARG A 200 -2.53 -13.79 -24.86
CA ARG A 200 -3.85 -14.25 -24.42
C ARG A 200 -4.69 -14.79 -25.57
N ARG A 201 -4.63 -14.15 -26.75
CA ARG A 201 -5.35 -14.61 -27.96
C ARG A 201 -4.77 -15.90 -28.54
N LYS A 202 -3.45 -16.11 -28.47
CA LYS A 202 -2.82 -17.38 -28.89
C LYS A 202 -3.19 -18.53 -27.95
N GLY A 203 -3.45 -18.24 -26.68
CA GLY A 203 -3.80 -19.24 -25.67
C GLY A 203 -2.60 -20.05 -25.17
N ASP A 204 -1.39 -19.47 -25.24
CA ASP A 204 -0.18 -20.10 -24.73
C ASP A 204 -0.04 -19.82 -23.22
N GLU A 205 -0.38 -20.81 -22.40
CA GLU A 205 -0.34 -20.70 -20.92
C GLU A 205 1.08 -20.45 -20.36
N HIS A 206 2.12 -20.93 -21.06
CA HIS A 206 3.48 -20.74 -20.61
C HIS A 206 3.94 -19.29 -20.81
N LEU A 207 3.73 -18.75 -22.02
CA LEU A 207 4.00 -17.34 -22.30
C LEU A 207 3.12 -16.41 -21.46
N LEU A 208 1.86 -16.80 -21.21
CA LEU A 208 0.95 -16.02 -20.36
C LEU A 208 1.46 -15.96 -18.91
N ARG A 209 2.02 -17.05 -18.39
CA ARG A 209 2.65 -17.06 -17.07
C ARG A 209 3.87 -16.15 -17.02
N GLU A 210 4.72 -16.15 -18.04
CA GLU A 210 5.89 -15.27 -18.11
C GLU A 210 5.47 -13.79 -18.21
N ALA A 211 4.48 -13.47 -19.05
CA ALA A 211 3.93 -12.11 -19.15
C ALA A 211 3.35 -11.61 -17.81
N ARG A 212 2.69 -12.48 -17.04
CA ARG A 212 2.20 -12.17 -15.67
C ARG A 212 3.34 -11.91 -14.68
N LEU A 213 4.49 -12.57 -14.83
CA LEU A 213 5.66 -12.26 -14.00
C LEU A 213 6.24 -10.89 -14.35
N LEU A 214 6.29 -10.57 -15.65
CA LEU A 214 6.75 -9.26 -16.13
C LEU A 214 5.78 -8.11 -15.79
N SER A 215 4.52 -8.39 -15.42
CA SER A 215 3.58 -7.38 -14.93
C SER A 215 3.79 -6.99 -13.45
N THR A 216 4.81 -7.53 -12.78
CA THR A 216 5.14 -7.15 -11.40
C THR A 216 5.53 -5.67 -11.34
N SER A 217 4.98 -4.93 -10.37
CA SER A 217 5.13 -3.47 -10.26
C SER A 217 6.57 -3.00 -10.10
N ASP A 218 7.42 -3.81 -9.46
CA ASP A 218 8.83 -3.51 -9.22
C ASP A 218 9.59 -3.17 -10.50
N HIS A 219 9.28 -3.83 -11.62
CA HIS A 219 9.91 -3.53 -12.91
C HIS A 219 9.74 -2.05 -13.30
N PHE A 220 8.52 -1.53 -13.18
CA PHE A 220 8.23 -0.14 -13.52
C PHE A 220 8.75 0.83 -12.45
N TYR A 221 8.77 0.39 -11.19
CA TYR A 221 9.36 1.16 -10.10
C TYR A 221 10.86 1.39 -10.31
N TYR A 222 11.60 0.37 -10.75
CA TYR A 222 13.02 0.49 -11.07
C TYR A 222 13.32 1.44 -12.24
N MET A 223 12.31 1.74 -13.06
CA MET A 223 12.39 2.73 -14.16
C MET A 223 11.99 4.14 -13.72
N CYS A 224 11.71 4.38 -12.44
CA CYS A 224 11.36 5.70 -11.93
C CYS A 224 12.58 6.63 -11.90
N THR A 225 12.43 7.85 -12.41
CA THR A 225 13.52 8.84 -12.52
C THR A 225 13.56 9.84 -11.37
N LYS A 226 12.51 9.93 -10.55
CA LYS A 226 12.37 10.92 -9.46
C LYS A 226 13.52 10.85 -8.45
N TYR A 227 13.88 9.65 -8.04
CA TYR A 227 14.80 9.41 -6.93
C TYR A 227 16.26 9.34 -7.37
N PHE A 228 16.52 9.39 -8.68
CA PHE A 228 17.87 9.32 -9.21
C PHE A 228 18.65 10.63 -9.05
N GLN A 229 17.95 11.76 -8.83
CA GLN A 229 18.59 13.06 -8.56
C GLN A 229 18.96 13.25 -7.08
N ASP A 230 18.25 12.63 -6.14
CA ASP A 230 18.43 12.87 -4.70
C ASP A 230 19.20 11.78 -3.94
N GLY A 231 19.67 10.73 -4.63
CA GLY A 231 20.64 9.78 -4.07
C GLY A 231 20.17 8.93 -2.88
N ASP A 232 18.92 9.07 -2.46
CA ASP A 232 18.40 8.48 -1.22
C ASP A 232 17.40 7.35 -1.48
N VAL A 233 17.49 6.31 -0.63
CA VAL A 233 16.64 5.11 -0.45
C VAL A 233 16.45 4.17 -1.65
N HIS A 234 16.24 4.65 -2.88
CA HIS A 234 15.83 3.79 -4.01
C HIS A 234 16.98 3.09 -4.74
N LYS A 235 18.24 3.55 -4.55
CA LYS A 235 19.42 2.77 -4.94
C LYS A 235 19.57 1.48 -4.13
N TYR A 236 18.93 1.39 -2.96
CA TYR A 236 18.99 0.18 -2.13
C TYR A 236 18.14 -0.96 -2.70
N PHE A 237 17.05 -0.64 -3.42
CA PHE A 237 16.06 -1.62 -3.89
C PHE A 237 16.18 -1.99 -5.36
N SER A 238 16.79 -1.13 -6.20
CA SER A 238 16.97 -1.45 -7.62
C SER A 238 18.20 -2.35 -7.82
N PRO A 239 18.07 -3.49 -8.53
CA PRO A 239 19.22 -4.29 -8.95
C PRO A 239 19.97 -3.69 -10.16
N TYR A 240 19.53 -2.54 -10.66
CA TYR A 240 20.10 -1.87 -11.84
C TYR A 240 20.81 -0.57 -11.47
N ASP A 241 21.86 -0.25 -12.23
CA ASP A 241 22.68 0.95 -12.07
C ASP A 241 21.91 2.23 -12.39
N SER A 242 20.91 2.15 -13.29
CA SER A 242 20.06 3.29 -13.66
C SER A 242 18.66 2.87 -14.15
N PRO A 243 17.67 3.79 -14.11
CA PRO A 243 16.34 3.57 -14.70
C PRO A 243 16.37 3.17 -16.18
N GLU A 244 17.27 3.76 -16.96
CA GLU A 244 17.44 3.43 -18.38
C GLU A 244 17.95 2.00 -18.56
N GLN A 245 18.85 1.54 -17.69
CA GLN A 245 19.34 0.17 -17.72
C GLN A 245 18.21 -0.82 -17.38
N ALA A 246 17.41 -0.54 -16.35
CA ALA A 246 16.23 -1.33 -16.00
C ALA A 246 15.26 -1.45 -17.19
N TYR A 247 14.99 -0.32 -17.85
CA TYR A 247 14.14 -0.26 -19.04
C TYR A 247 14.70 -1.10 -20.21
N ILE A 248 15.99 -0.98 -20.52
CA ILE A 248 16.63 -1.75 -21.60
C ILE A 248 16.49 -3.26 -21.36
N TYR A 249 16.76 -3.73 -20.13
CA TYR A 249 16.60 -5.15 -19.80
C TYR A 249 15.16 -5.62 -19.92
N PHE A 250 14.21 -4.81 -19.45
CA PHE A 250 12.80 -5.14 -19.52
C PHE A 250 12.28 -5.22 -20.97
N ILE A 251 12.58 -4.23 -21.81
CA ILE A 251 12.18 -4.25 -23.22
C ILE A 251 12.83 -5.41 -23.98
N ASN A 252 14.09 -5.75 -23.68
CA ASN A 252 14.73 -6.94 -24.27
C ASN A 252 14.02 -8.24 -23.87
N ALA A 253 13.55 -8.34 -22.62
CA ALA A 253 12.76 -9.48 -22.16
C ALA A 253 11.39 -9.55 -22.87
N LEU A 254 10.73 -8.41 -23.10
CA LEU A 254 9.51 -8.36 -23.90
C LEU A 254 9.74 -8.75 -25.36
N ALA A 255 10.87 -8.34 -25.94
CA ALA A 255 11.22 -8.70 -27.31
C ALA A 255 11.45 -10.21 -27.47
N ASP A 256 12.16 -10.86 -26.53
CA ASP A 256 12.29 -12.33 -26.49
C ASP A 256 10.92 -13.02 -26.39
N LEU A 257 10.05 -12.50 -25.53
CA LEU A 257 8.69 -13.03 -25.34
C LEU A 257 7.85 -12.89 -26.62
N GLU A 258 7.97 -11.77 -27.35
CA GLU A 258 7.31 -11.56 -28.63
C GLU A 258 7.88 -12.47 -29.74
N GLU A 259 9.20 -12.69 -29.80
CA GLU A 259 9.80 -13.62 -30.76
C GLU A 259 9.27 -15.04 -30.55
N ARG A 260 9.17 -15.50 -29.30
CA ARG A 260 8.61 -16.81 -28.95
C ARG A 260 7.10 -16.92 -29.18
N LEU A 261 6.41 -15.79 -29.36
CA LEU A 261 5.00 -15.76 -29.72
C LEU A 261 4.76 -16.05 -31.22
N THR A 262 5.78 -15.92 -32.07
CA THR A 262 5.67 -16.29 -33.49
C THR A 262 5.47 -17.80 -33.71
#